data_AF-A0A528KMT0-F1
#
_entry.id   AF-A0A528KMT0-F1
#
_cell.length_a   1.000
_cell.length_b   1.000
_cell.length_c   1.000
_cell.angle_alpha   90.00
_cell.angle_beta   90.00
_cell.angle_gamma   90.00
#
_symmetry.space_group_name_H-M   'P 1'
#
loop_
_entity.id
_entity.type
_entity.pdbx_description
1 polymer ?
#
loop_
_entity_poly.entity_id
_entity_poly.type
_entity_poly.pdbx_seq_one_letter_code
_entity_poly.pdbx_strand_id
1 'polypeptide(L)'
;MGSSSIWHWAIVLLLIGVPVFFAVRSASKRSQNLGDLAGFSGWLMLLAIGQVLSPFRTLAELFSSSEGYKQLIPLPNGPLAVCGEIVLLLVFAAFQVVVLFAMLRRSPRFKRLFLYQWIAIPVVFTLDTAWTSTVLGAPISQILAGDALAAVIASFAVTGIWVAYVYRSVRVRNTFGKAAGSAPIATVFE
;
A
#
# COMPACT_ATOMS: atom_id res chain seq x y z
N MET A 1 29.17 -0.67 -18.99
CA MET A 1 27.73 -0.98 -19.11
C MET A 1 27.45 -2.20 -18.24
N GLY A 2 27.11 -1.97 -16.97
CA GLY A 2 26.88 -3.05 -16.00
C GLY A 2 25.51 -3.67 -16.21
N SER A 3 25.46 -4.96 -16.50
CA SER A 3 24.24 -5.74 -16.58
C SER A 3 23.63 -5.89 -15.18
N SER A 4 22.75 -4.95 -14.79
CA SER A 4 21.86 -5.12 -13.65
C SER A 4 20.90 -6.27 -13.98
N SER A 5 21.32 -7.47 -13.59
CA SER A 5 20.76 -8.76 -13.98
C SER A 5 19.24 -8.78 -13.82
N ILE A 6 18.55 -9.02 -14.93
CA ILE A 6 17.09 -9.21 -15.09
C ILE A 6 16.50 -10.12 -13.98
N TRP A 7 17.33 -10.99 -13.42
CA TRP A 7 17.03 -11.84 -12.27
C TRP A 7 16.51 -11.10 -11.03
N HIS A 8 16.96 -9.88 -10.74
CA HIS A 8 16.45 -9.13 -9.58
C HIS A 8 14.99 -8.72 -9.78
N TRP A 9 14.64 -8.32 -11.01
CA TRP A 9 13.26 -7.98 -11.38
C TRP A 9 12.36 -9.21 -11.40
N ALA A 10 12.88 -10.36 -11.83
CA ALA A 10 12.17 -11.62 -11.76
C ALA A 10 11.86 -12.01 -10.30
N ILE A 11 12.80 -11.83 -9.37
CA ILE A 11 12.59 -12.14 -7.94
C ILE A 11 11.53 -11.22 -7.32
N VAL A 12 11.58 -9.92 -7.60
CA VAL A 12 10.56 -8.95 -7.11
C VAL A 12 9.17 -9.26 -7.68
N LEU A 13 9.09 -9.51 -9.00
CA LEU A 13 7.83 -9.87 -9.65
C LEU A 13 7.30 -11.22 -9.17
N LEU A 14 8.16 -12.15 -8.75
CA LEU A 14 7.76 -13.45 -8.23
C LEU A 14 7.29 -13.33 -6.77
N LEU A 15 8.00 -12.57 -5.93
CA LEU A 15 7.60 -12.30 -4.54
C LEU A 15 6.28 -11.54 -4.45
N ILE A 16 5.99 -10.64 -5.38
CA ILE A 16 4.74 -9.86 -5.41
C ILE A 16 3.66 -10.58 -6.22
N GLY A 17 4.03 -11.12 -7.38
CA GLY A 17 3.13 -11.73 -8.36
C GLY A 17 2.58 -13.09 -7.93
N VAL A 18 3.34 -13.92 -7.21
CA VAL A 18 2.83 -15.22 -6.73
C VAL A 18 1.71 -15.03 -5.70
N PRO A 19 1.86 -14.18 -4.66
CA PRO A 19 0.74 -13.84 -3.79
C PRO A 19 -0.45 -13.24 -4.55
N VAL A 20 -0.21 -12.34 -5.52
CA VAL A 20 -1.25 -11.69 -6.36
C VAL A 20 -1.96 -12.66 -7.30
N PHE A 21 -1.28 -13.68 -7.82
CA PHE A 21 -1.89 -14.68 -8.70
C PHE A 21 -2.80 -15.65 -7.93
N PHE A 22 -2.33 -16.19 -6.80
CA PHE A 22 -3.14 -17.05 -5.92
C PHE A 22 -4.28 -16.27 -5.25
N ALA A 23 -4.09 -14.98 -5.03
CA ALA A 23 -5.07 -14.01 -4.59
C ALA A 23 -6.26 -13.87 -5.55
N VAL A 24 -5.98 -13.54 -6.81
CA VAL A 24 -6.96 -13.32 -7.89
C VAL A 24 -7.76 -14.60 -8.16
N ARG A 25 -7.07 -15.76 -8.22
CA ARG A 25 -7.71 -17.05 -8.44
C ARG A 25 -8.66 -17.48 -7.31
N SER A 26 -8.46 -16.97 -6.10
CA SER A 26 -9.32 -17.24 -4.95
C SER A 26 -10.52 -16.29 -4.85
N ALA A 27 -10.39 -15.05 -5.35
CA ALA A 27 -11.46 -14.05 -5.32
C ALA A 27 -12.56 -14.33 -6.36
N SER A 28 -12.21 -14.98 -7.49
CA SER A 28 -13.18 -15.34 -8.52
C SER A 28 -14.17 -16.45 -8.12
N LYS A 29 -13.93 -17.17 -7.02
CA LYS A 29 -14.75 -18.31 -6.59
C LYS A 29 -15.88 -18.00 -5.59
N ARG A 30 -16.04 -16.75 -5.12
CA ARG A 30 -17.03 -16.44 -4.05
C ARG A 30 -17.90 -15.22 -4.38
N SER A 31 -18.81 -15.40 -5.34
CA SER A 31 -19.94 -14.48 -5.57
C SER A 31 -21.22 -15.26 -5.79
N GLN A 32 -21.86 -15.67 -4.69
CA GLN A 32 -23.26 -16.06 -4.67
C GLN A 32 -23.88 -15.48 -3.40
N ASN A 33 -24.55 -14.33 -3.55
CA ASN A 33 -25.84 -14.00 -2.90
C ASN A 33 -26.23 -12.57 -3.30
N LEU A 34 -27.25 -12.49 -4.16
CA LEU A 34 -27.94 -11.30 -4.63
C LEU A 34 -28.98 -10.90 -3.57
N GLY A 35 -28.85 -9.71 -2.99
CA GLY A 35 -29.89 -9.15 -2.11
C GLY A 35 -29.39 -8.15 -1.08
N ASP A 36 -28.10 -8.18 -0.72
CA ASP A 36 -27.53 -7.28 0.28
C ASP A 36 -26.71 -6.17 -0.39
N LEU A 37 -26.64 -4.98 0.21
CA LEU A 37 -25.86 -3.82 -0.25
C LEU A 37 -24.33 -4.05 -0.11
N ALA A 38 -23.85 -5.21 -0.56
CA ALA A 38 -22.51 -5.73 -0.41
C ALA A 38 -21.80 -5.80 -1.77
N GLY A 39 -20.65 -5.15 -1.89
CA GLY A 39 -19.87 -5.14 -3.13
C GLY A 39 -19.18 -3.81 -3.41
N PHE A 40 -18.38 -3.78 -4.49
CA PHE A 40 -17.70 -2.57 -4.98
C PHE A 40 -18.67 -1.74 -5.81
N SER A 41 -19.22 -0.67 -5.23
CA SER A 41 -20.10 0.27 -5.92
C SER A 41 -19.97 1.68 -5.33
N GLY A 42 -20.24 2.71 -6.15
CA GLY A 42 -20.18 4.12 -5.77
C GLY A 42 -18.80 4.54 -5.24
N TRP A 43 -18.79 5.27 -4.12
CA TRP A 43 -17.56 5.77 -3.47
C TRP A 43 -16.55 4.68 -3.10
N LEU A 44 -16.98 3.43 -2.89
CA LEU A 44 -16.04 2.33 -2.62
C LEU A 44 -15.22 1.95 -3.86
N MET A 45 -15.76 2.16 -5.06
CA MET A 45 -15.06 1.92 -6.33
C MET A 45 -13.90 2.90 -6.49
N LEU A 46 -14.11 4.18 -6.14
CA LEU A 46 -13.07 5.21 -6.15
C LEU A 46 -11.93 4.86 -5.18
N LEU A 47 -12.27 4.40 -3.98
CA LEU A 47 -11.27 3.92 -3.02
C LEU A 47 -10.50 2.73 -3.60
N ALA A 48 -11.19 1.79 -4.26
CA ALA A 48 -10.55 0.62 -4.87
C ALA A 48 -9.53 1.02 -5.94
N ILE A 49 -9.91 1.96 -6.81
CA ILE A 49 -9.02 2.50 -7.84
C ILE A 49 -7.82 3.19 -7.20
N GLY A 50 -8.03 4.03 -6.18
CA GLY A 50 -6.95 4.67 -5.44
C GLY A 50 -5.99 3.66 -4.80
N GLN A 51 -6.53 2.59 -4.23
CA GLN A 51 -5.73 1.53 -3.62
C GLN A 51 -4.94 0.72 -4.65
N VAL A 52 -5.47 0.54 -5.87
CA VAL A 52 -4.75 -0.08 -6.99
C VAL A 52 -3.61 0.83 -7.46
N LEU A 53 -3.86 2.14 -7.57
CA LEU A 53 -2.86 3.11 -8.03
C LEU A 53 -1.73 3.37 -7.02
N SER A 54 -1.99 3.18 -5.72
CA SER A 54 -1.03 3.44 -4.64
C SER A 54 0.35 2.77 -4.83
N PRO A 55 0.47 1.44 -5.06
CA PRO A 55 1.76 0.81 -5.29
C PRO A 55 2.44 1.27 -6.58
N PHE A 56 1.68 1.55 -7.64
CA PHE A 56 2.26 2.09 -8.88
C PHE A 56 2.82 3.49 -8.69
N ARG A 57 2.16 4.32 -7.90
CA ARG A 57 2.67 5.64 -7.53
C ARG A 57 4.00 5.53 -6.78
N THR A 58 4.07 4.67 -5.75
CA THR A 58 5.33 4.44 -5.00
C THR A 58 6.46 3.97 -5.93
N LEU A 59 6.16 3.09 -6.89
CA LEU A 59 7.14 2.64 -7.89
C LEU A 59 7.53 3.75 -8.88
N ALA A 60 6.61 4.64 -9.25
CA ALA A 60 6.90 5.79 -10.09
C ALA A 60 7.82 6.78 -9.34
N GLU A 61 7.60 7.01 -8.04
CA GLU A 61 8.48 7.83 -7.19
C GLU A 61 9.90 7.25 -7.13
N LEU A 62 10.06 5.93 -6.98
CA LEU A 62 11.34 5.23 -7.11
C LEU A 62 12.01 5.45 -8.47
N PHE A 63 11.23 5.42 -9.56
CA PHE A 63 11.77 5.60 -10.91
C PHE A 63 12.21 7.04 -11.16
N SER A 64 11.39 8.02 -10.76
CA SER A 64 11.72 9.44 -10.83
C SER A 64 12.96 9.80 -10.01
N SER A 65 13.20 9.11 -8.90
CA SER A 65 14.36 9.33 -8.03
C SER A 65 15.66 8.72 -8.58
N SER A 66 15.60 7.94 -9.67
CA SER A 66 16.75 7.24 -10.24
C SER A 66 17.88 8.17 -10.72
N GLU A 67 17.57 9.39 -11.16
CA GLU A 67 18.57 10.39 -11.51
C GLU A 67 19.26 10.96 -10.26
N GLY A 68 18.50 11.23 -9.19
CA GLY A 68 19.05 11.63 -7.90
C GLY A 68 19.97 10.55 -7.32
N TYR A 69 19.59 9.28 -7.45
CA TYR A 69 20.43 8.16 -7.00
C TYR A 69 21.78 8.12 -7.71
N LYS A 70 21.85 8.44 -9.02
CA LYS A 70 23.13 8.50 -9.75
C LYS A 70 24.07 9.59 -9.22
N GLN A 71 23.53 10.67 -8.68
CA GLN A 71 24.31 11.75 -8.07
C GLN A 71 24.74 11.40 -6.64
N LEU A 72 23.93 10.61 -5.92
CA LEU A 72 24.22 10.18 -4.56
C LEU A 72 25.22 9.02 -4.50
N ILE A 73 25.15 8.04 -5.41
CA ILE A 73 26.02 6.84 -5.40
C ILE A 73 27.53 7.14 -5.34
N PRO A 74 28.07 8.18 -6.02
CA PRO A 74 29.49 8.54 -5.94
C PRO A 74 29.91 9.17 -4.60
N LEU A 75 28.96 9.65 -3.79
CA LEU A 75 29.26 10.26 -2.50
C LEU A 75 29.65 9.20 -1.45
N PRO A 76 30.47 9.56 -0.46
CA PRO A 76 30.67 8.74 0.73
C PRO A 76 29.31 8.37 1.35
N ASN A 77 29.10 7.07 1.63
CA ASN A 77 27.84 6.51 2.15
C ASN A 77 26.60 6.64 1.25
N GLY A 78 26.72 7.23 0.07
CA GLY A 78 25.64 7.40 -0.90
C GLY A 78 24.91 6.10 -1.30
N PRO A 79 25.62 5.01 -1.61
CA PRO A 79 24.99 3.72 -1.91
C PRO A 79 24.17 3.17 -0.74
N LEU A 80 24.60 3.44 0.51
CA LEU A 80 23.90 2.99 1.71
C LEU A 80 22.63 3.81 1.97
N ALA A 81 22.67 5.13 1.70
CA ALA A 81 21.50 5.99 1.74
C ALA A 81 20.43 5.52 0.74
N VAL A 82 20.82 5.36 -0.52
CA VAL A 82 19.94 4.89 -1.62
C VAL A 82 19.38 3.50 -1.34
N CYS A 83 20.19 2.58 -0.82
CA CYS A 83 19.73 1.23 -0.49
C CYS A 83 18.64 1.25 0.59
N GLY A 84 18.79 2.07 1.63
CA GLY A 84 17.79 2.19 2.70
C GLY A 84 16.47 2.76 2.19
N GLU A 85 16.51 3.82 1.39
CA GLU A 85 15.33 4.41 0.75
C GLU A 85 14.60 3.37 -0.13
N ILE A 86 15.32 2.67 -1.01
CA ILE A 86 14.74 1.64 -1.88
C ILE A 86 14.08 0.53 -1.06
N VAL A 87 14.77 0.01 -0.05
CA VAL A 87 14.22 -1.06 0.81
C VAL A 87 12.97 -0.57 1.53
N LEU A 88 12.99 0.63 2.10
CA LEU A 88 11.87 1.20 2.82
C LEU A 88 10.64 1.39 1.92
N LEU A 89 10.83 1.96 0.72
CA LEU A 89 9.77 2.16 -0.25
C LEU A 89 9.23 0.83 -0.81
N LEU A 90 10.08 -0.18 -1.02
CA LEU A 90 9.63 -1.52 -1.43
C LEU A 90 8.81 -2.21 -0.34
N VAL A 91 9.23 -2.10 0.93
CA VAL A 91 8.46 -2.62 2.07
C VAL A 91 7.10 -1.92 2.15
N PHE A 92 7.05 -0.60 1.96
CA PHE A 92 5.81 0.15 1.96
C PHE A 92 4.90 -0.22 0.77
N ALA A 93 5.45 -0.35 -0.44
CA ALA A 93 4.72 -0.81 -1.61
C ALA A 93 4.16 -2.23 -1.43
N ALA A 94 4.95 -3.15 -0.87
CA ALA A 94 4.49 -4.50 -0.53
C ALA A 94 3.33 -4.45 0.48
N PHE A 95 3.41 -3.57 1.48
CA PHE A 95 2.32 -3.37 2.43
C PHE A 95 1.05 -2.83 1.76
N GLN A 96 1.16 -1.84 0.85
CA GLN A 96 0.03 -1.33 0.07
C GLN A 96 -0.64 -2.45 -0.76
N VAL A 97 0.14 -3.38 -1.34
CA VAL A 97 -0.37 -4.56 -2.04
C VAL A 97 -1.10 -5.50 -1.09
N VAL A 98 -0.59 -5.73 0.12
CA VAL A 98 -1.29 -6.53 1.14
C VAL A 98 -2.63 -5.91 1.51
N VAL A 99 -2.70 -4.58 1.67
CA VAL A 99 -3.94 -3.86 1.96
C VAL A 99 -4.92 -3.95 0.79
N LEU A 100 -4.45 -3.73 -0.44
CA LEU A 100 -5.23 -3.91 -1.67
C LEU A 100 -5.82 -5.32 -1.73
N PHE A 101 -5.00 -6.31 -1.43
CA PHE A 101 -5.43 -7.69 -1.46
C PHE A 101 -6.50 -8.00 -0.39
N ALA A 102 -6.32 -7.49 0.83
CA ALA A 102 -7.34 -7.57 1.87
C ALA A 102 -8.65 -6.91 1.42
N MET A 103 -8.57 -5.81 0.66
CA MET A 103 -9.71 -5.14 0.06
C MET A 103 -10.41 -6.04 -0.97
N LEU A 104 -9.68 -6.57 -1.94
CA LEU A 104 -10.23 -7.42 -3.01
C LEU A 104 -10.85 -8.71 -2.47
N ARG A 105 -10.27 -9.30 -1.41
CA ARG A 105 -10.84 -10.46 -0.71
C ARG A 105 -12.00 -10.13 0.22
N ARG A 106 -12.43 -8.87 0.30
CA ARG A 106 -13.48 -8.41 1.24
C ARG A 106 -13.19 -8.82 2.68
N SER A 107 -11.91 -8.84 3.06
CA SER A 107 -11.47 -9.31 4.36
C SER A 107 -11.86 -8.31 5.47
N PRO A 108 -12.31 -8.77 6.64
CA PRO A 108 -12.58 -7.88 7.77
C PRO A 108 -11.31 -7.16 8.27
N ARG A 109 -10.13 -7.69 7.93
CA ARG A 109 -8.84 -7.05 8.25
C ARG A 109 -8.56 -5.80 7.43
N PHE A 110 -9.25 -5.60 6.30
CA PHE A 110 -9.03 -4.45 5.42
C PHE A 110 -9.10 -3.13 6.18
N LYS A 111 -10.12 -2.92 7.03
CA LYS A 111 -10.29 -1.66 7.78
C LYS A 111 -9.07 -1.33 8.63
N ARG A 112 -8.53 -2.33 9.33
CA ARG A 112 -7.37 -2.18 10.21
C ARG A 112 -6.08 -2.00 9.41
N LEU A 113 -5.91 -2.76 8.32
CA LEU A 113 -4.74 -2.64 7.44
C LEU A 113 -4.71 -1.27 6.74
N PHE A 114 -5.87 -0.76 6.31
CA PHE A 114 -5.98 0.55 5.69
C PHE A 114 -5.68 1.69 6.68
N LEU A 115 -6.11 1.55 7.95
CA LEU A 115 -5.71 2.47 9.03
C LEU A 115 -4.18 2.45 9.24
N TYR A 116 -3.58 1.27 9.27
CA TYR A 116 -2.13 1.13 9.39
C TYR A 116 -1.39 1.72 8.17
N GLN A 117 -1.95 1.60 6.96
CA GLN A 117 -1.39 2.27 5.78
C GLN A 117 -1.40 3.78 5.91
N TRP A 118 -2.47 4.35 6.45
CA TRP A 118 -2.54 5.79 6.71
C TRP A 118 -1.48 6.26 7.71
N ILE A 119 -1.29 5.53 8.82
CA ILE A 119 -0.25 5.83 9.81
C ILE A 119 1.16 5.59 9.24
N ALA A 120 1.31 4.61 8.36
CA ALA A 120 2.59 4.29 7.74
C ALA A 120 3.10 5.42 6.84
N ILE A 121 2.24 6.27 6.27
CA ILE A 121 2.65 7.42 5.45
C ILE A 121 3.66 8.33 6.18
N PRO A 122 3.30 8.97 7.32
CA PRO A 122 4.24 9.84 8.05
C PRO A 122 5.41 9.07 8.67
N VAL A 123 5.19 7.80 9.05
CA VAL A 123 6.27 6.96 9.62
C VAL A 123 7.34 6.68 8.58
N VAL A 124 6.97 6.23 7.37
CA VAL A 124 7.90 5.98 6.27
C VAL A 124 8.65 7.25 5.91
N PHE A 125 7.97 8.37 5.76
CA PHE A 125 8.63 9.65 5.47
C PHE A 125 9.66 10.06 6.53
N THR A 126 9.31 9.90 7.82
CA THR A 126 10.20 10.25 8.93
C THR A 126 11.41 9.32 8.98
N LEU A 127 11.20 8.01 8.79
CA LEU A 127 12.27 7.01 8.76
C LEU A 127 13.22 7.26 7.58
N ASP A 128 12.68 7.56 6.41
CA ASP A 128 13.45 7.87 5.21
C ASP A 128 14.32 9.12 5.41
N THR A 129 13.70 10.20 5.88
CA THR A 129 14.40 11.47 6.16
C THR A 129 15.49 11.30 7.22
N ALA A 130 15.19 10.58 8.30
CA ALA A 130 16.14 10.34 9.38
C ALA A 130 17.31 9.44 8.91
N TRP A 131 17.01 8.40 8.13
CA TRP A 131 18.03 7.53 7.54
C TRP A 131 18.96 8.33 6.61
N THR A 132 18.40 9.05 5.65
CA THR A 132 19.17 9.82 4.67
C THR A 132 20.00 10.92 5.36
N SER A 133 19.45 11.59 6.38
CA SER A 133 20.17 12.60 7.16
C SER A 133 21.34 12.01 7.95
N THR A 134 21.12 10.88 8.63
CA THR A 134 22.16 10.24 9.46
C THR A 134 23.27 9.63 8.63
N VAL A 135 22.94 9.04 7.48
CA VAL A 135 23.90 8.36 6.60
C VAL A 135 24.75 9.34 5.81
N LEU A 136 24.14 10.41 5.27
CA LEU A 136 24.83 11.42 4.48
C LEU A 136 25.45 12.55 5.33
N GLY A 137 25.11 12.62 6.63
CA GLY A 137 25.51 13.72 7.51
C GLY A 137 24.90 15.07 7.08
N ALA A 138 23.85 15.04 6.27
CA ALA A 138 23.20 16.23 5.75
C ALA A 138 22.12 16.74 6.71
N PRO A 139 21.97 18.06 6.88
CA PRO A 139 20.93 18.60 7.73
C PRO A 139 19.54 18.29 7.16
N ILE A 140 18.62 17.94 8.06
CA ILE A 140 17.23 17.59 7.74
C ILE A 140 16.56 18.67 6.87
N SER A 141 16.89 19.96 7.05
CA SER A 141 16.34 21.07 6.25
C SER A 141 16.72 21.01 4.76
N GLN A 142 17.86 20.41 4.41
CA GLN A 142 18.26 20.21 3.01
C GLN A 142 17.56 19.00 2.38
N ILE A 143 17.21 18.00 3.19
CA ILE A 143 16.47 16.81 2.74
C ILE A 143 14.98 17.11 2.60
N LEU A 144 14.42 17.94 3.49
CA LEU A 144 13.07 18.47 3.40
C LEU A 144 12.92 19.62 2.38
N ALA A 145 13.95 19.92 1.60
CA ALA A 145 13.88 21.01 0.62
C ALA A 145 12.81 20.73 -0.46
N GLY A 146 12.01 21.75 -0.79
CA GLY A 146 11.01 21.70 -1.85
C GLY A 146 9.65 21.15 -1.42
N ASP A 147 8.95 20.52 -2.37
CA ASP A 147 7.54 20.13 -2.22
C ASP A 147 7.33 18.77 -1.52
N ALA A 148 8.40 18.13 -1.05
CA ALA A 148 8.35 16.79 -0.43
C ALA A 148 7.43 16.75 0.80
N LEU A 149 7.57 17.74 1.70
CA LEU A 149 6.71 17.84 2.88
C LEU A 149 5.24 18.08 2.51
N ALA A 150 5.00 18.94 1.51
CA ALA A 150 3.66 19.23 1.03
C ALA A 150 2.99 17.99 0.42
N ALA A 151 3.73 17.17 -0.34
CA ALA A 151 3.23 15.93 -0.92
C ALA A 151 2.84 14.91 0.15
N VAL A 152 3.62 14.80 1.23
CA VAL A 152 3.33 13.89 2.37
C VAL A 152 2.11 14.37 3.16
N ILE A 153 2.02 15.68 3.44
CA ILE A 153 0.86 16.28 4.12
C ILE A 153 -0.41 16.06 3.28
N ALA A 154 -0.35 16.32 1.97
CA ALA A 154 -1.47 16.12 1.06
C ALA A 154 -1.90 14.64 1.03
N SER A 155 -0.94 13.72 0.94
CA SER A 155 -1.22 12.28 0.93
C SER A 155 -1.83 11.81 2.26
N PHE A 156 -1.30 12.28 3.39
CA PHE A 156 -1.83 11.98 4.72
C PHE A 156 -3.26 12.51 4.90
N ALA A 157 -3.54 13.75 4.48
CA ALA A 157 -4.86 14.34 4.56
C ALA A 157 -5.88 13.59 3.69
N VAL A 158 -5.55 13.35 2.42
CA VAL A 158 -6.44 12.64 1.48
C VAL A 158 -6.71 11.21 1.93
N THR A 159 -5.68 10.46 2.34
CA THR A 159 -5.87 9.10 2.86
C THR A 159 -6.64 9.11 4.18
N GLY A 160 -6.45 10.12 5.04
CA GLY A 160 -7.20 10.29 6.29
C GLY A 160 -8.71 10.47 6.07
N ILE A 161 -9.11 11.24 5.05
CA ILE A 161 -10.51 11.37 4.64
C ILE A 161 -11.10 10.01 4.28
N TRP A 162 -10.35 9.19 3.52
CA TRP A 162 -10.76 7.84 3.18
C TRP A 162 -10.84 6.90 4.39
N VAL A 163 -9.93 7.03 5.37
CA VAL A 163 -10.01 6.26 6.62
C VAL A 163 -11.30 6.59 7.37
N ALA A 164 -11.62 7.88 7.51
CA ALA A 164 -12.87 8.31 8.15
C ALA A 164 -14.10 7.73 7.41
N TYR A 165 -14.09 7.75 6.07
CA TYR A 165 -15.12 7.12 5.25
C TYR A 165 -15.23 5.60 5.50
N VAL A 166 -14.11 4.87 5.53
CA VAL A 166 -14.05 3.41 5.74
C VAL A 166 -14.67 3.00 7.08
N TYR A 167 -14.47 3.79 8.13
CA TYR A 167 -15.00 3.50 9.45
C TYR A 167 -16.45 3.94 9.65
N ARG A 168 -16.90 5.03 8.99
CA ARG A 168 -18.26 5.57 9.14
C ARG A 168 -19.27 4.97 8.17
N SER A 169 -18.84 4.49 7.00
CA SER A 169 -19.73 4.04 5.93
C SER A 169 -20.40 2.68 6.24
N VAL A 170 -21.74 2.66 6.20
CA VAL A 170 -22.55 1.45 6.33
C VAL A 170 -22.23 0.44 5.21
N ARG A 171 -21.98 0.91 3.99
CA ARG A 171 -21.60 0.05 2.85
C ARG A 171 -20.28 -0.67 3.09
N VAL A 172 -19.28 0.03 3.61
CA VAL A 172 -17.98 -0.57 3.95
C VAL A 172 -18.14 -1.59 5.08
N ARG A 173 -19.01 -1.31 6.06
CA ARG A 173 -19.35 -2.29 7.10
C ARG A 173 -20.05 -3.53 6.55
N ASN A 174 -20.92 -3.40 5.56
CA ASN A 174 -21.59 -4.54 4.94
C ASN A 174 -20.65 -5.34 4.01
N THR A 175 -19.76 -4.67 3.27
CA THR A 175 -18.80 -5.32 2.36
C THR A 175 -17.65 -6.01 3.10
N PHE A 176 -17.15 -5.45 4.21
CA PHE A 176 -16.02 -5.97 4.99
C PHE A 176 -16.42 -6.44 6.39
N GLY A 177 -17.71 -6.63 6.65
CA GLY A 177 -18.21 -7.19 7.90
C GLY A 177 -17.75 -8.63 8.05
N LYS A 178 -17.72 -9.15 9.29
CA LYS A 178 -17.58 -10.60 9.50
C LYS A 178 -18.72 -11.26 8.74
N ALA A 179 -18.41 -11.99 7.67
CA ALA A 179 -19.37 -12.86 7.02
C ALA A 179 -20.07 -13.67 8.11
N ALA A 180 -21.40 -13.68 8.08
CA ALA A 180 -22.28 -14.35 9.02
C ALA A 180 -21.82 -15.80 9.27
N GLY A 181 -21.01 -16.00 10.31
CA GLY A 181 -20.76 -17.29 10.91
C GLY A 181 -21.84 -17.55 11.94
N SER A 182 -23.09 -17.67 11.49
CA SER A 182 -24.24 -18.19 12.23
C SER A 182 -25.51 -17.97 11.40
N ALA A 183 -25.65 -18.69 10.28
CA ALA A 183 -27.00 -19.08 9.89
C ALA A 183 -27.43 -20.09 10.97
N PRO A 184 -28.45 -19.81 11.80
CA PRO A 184 -29.00 -20.85 12.65
C PRO A 184 -29.46 -21.97 11.71
N ILE A 185 -28.91 -23.17 11.89
CA ILE A 185 -29.46 -24.37 11.27
C ILE A 185 -30.89 -24.44 11.80
N ALA A 186 -31.87 -24.10 10.95
CA ALA A 186 -33.26 -24.36 11.23
C ALA A 186 -33.39 -25.88 11.34
N THR A 187 -33.39 -26.39 12.56
CA THR A 187 -33.81 -27.77 12.84
C THR A 187 -35.31 -27.83 12.61
N VAL A 188 -35.71 -28.09 11.37
CA VAL A 188 -37.02 -28.64 11.06
C VAL A 188 -36.82 -30.14 10.93
N PHE A 189 -37.14 -30.85 12.00
CA PHE A 189 -37.51 -32.26 11.93
C PHE A 189 -38.87 -32.36 12.64
N GLU A 190 -39.91 -32.55 11.84
CA GLU A 190 -41.15 -33.21 12.24
C GLU A 190 -40.91 -34.72 12.35
#